data_AF-A0A8A4TQE9-F1
#
_entry.id   AF-A0A8A4TQE9-F1
#
_cell.length_a   1.000
_cell.length_b   1.000
_cell.length_c   1.000
_cell.angle_alpha   90.00
_cell.angle_beta   90.00
_cell.angle_gamma   90.00
#
_symmetry.space_group_name_H-M   'P 1'
#
loop_
_entity.id
_entity.type
_entity.pdbx_description
1 polymer ?
#
loop_
_entity_poly.entity_id
_entity_poly.type
_entity_poly.pdbx_seq_one_letter_code
_entity_poly.pdbx_strand_id
1 'polypeptide(L)'
;MIRLHRLDLSDEAEKDLLDLKANITDVGSARKRSARALFNRARQANLFQKKVISTLSGMNGRSQRCFYCLSDRGSAVDHYRPIDDDPDAAFNWDNYILACSVCNSSEKNKAFPVDEAGKPTLLNPVDVDPHAYLPLNKIGEFLWFDEETDETPEVKRVRSVNNATLKYLGLNEYQDLIHERGSAWVMIETLLPMLTRNTDQRAAEIKKMLTESPLVLSVLAFMVHIYSNHSEPLEYLGERLYRAIADCPETQKWVDPELRSRPEEHRIMQELCGKRCVDVQTTGDDHCIHFEEDISVSTRASNAPEAKGKKLLHAYNRKGKVVFQFHGLELVAPPSHWTIGPRPDSEI
;
A
#
# COMPACT_ATOMS: atom_id res chain seq x y z
N MET A 1 1.38 3.49 0.91
CA MET A 1 2.06 3.66 2.22
C MET A 1 3.44 4.22 1.93
N ILE A 2 3.95 5.12 2.76
CA ILE A 2 5.33 5.64 2.64
C ILE A 2 6.17 5.25 3.85
N ARG A 3 7.49 5.25 3.67
CA ARG A 3 8.44 5.22 4.78
C ARG A 3 8.16 6.40 5.70
N LEU A 4 8.11 6.15 7.00
CA LEU A 4 7.93 7.19 8.01
C LEU A 4 9.16 7.27 8.90
N HIS A 5 9.66 8.48 9.11
CA HIS A 5 10.71 8.74 10.08
C HIS A 5 10.07 9.12 11.41
N ARG A 6 10.36 8.32 12.45
CA ARG A 6 9.86 8.60 13.80
C ARG A 6 10.45 9.92 14.28
N LEU A 7 9.56 10.84 14.68
CA LEU A 7 9.96 12.05 15.41
C LEU A 7 10.06 11.75 16.90
N ASP A 8 10.98 12.42 17.58
CA ASP A 8 11.11 12.32 19.02
C ASP A 8 9.89 12.96 19.71
N LEU A 9 9.46 12.34 20.82
CA LEU A 9 8.55 12.99 21.75
C LEU A 9 9.32 13.96 22.65
N SER A 10 8.63 14.95 23.23
CA SER A 10 9.26 15.75 24.27
C SER A 10 9.53 14.88 25.51
N ASP A 11 10.61 15.17 26.24
CA ASP A 11 10.96 14.47 27.48
C ASP A 11 9.78 14.38 28.46
N GLU A 12 8.96 15.44 28.55
CA GLU A 12 7.78 15.40 29.42
C GLU A 12 6.72 14.44 28.91
N ALA A 13 6.49 14.38 27.59
CA ALA A 13 5.52 13.44 27.02
C ALA A 13 5.98 11.98 27.19
N GLU A 14 7.27 11.73 26.99
CA GLU A 14 7.85 10.40 27.17
C GLU A 14 7.76 9.96 28.63
N LYS A 15 8.10 10.85 29.57
CA LYS A 15 7.89 10.61 30.99
C LYS A 15 6.44 10.33 31.33
N ASP A 16 5.49 11.12 30.81
CA ASP A 16 4.06 10.90 31.04
C ASP A 16 3.62 9.50 30.56
N LEU A 17 4.15 9.01 29.42
CA LEU A 17 3.89 7.66 28.92
C LEU A 17 4.51 6.57 29.80
N LEU A 18 5.73 6.78 30.31
CA LEU A 18 6.38 5.86 31.25
C LEU A 18 5.60 5.76 32.56
N ASP A 19 5.12 6.88 33.10
CA ASP A 19 4.29 6.91 34.31
C ASP A 19 2.97 6.15 34.07
N LEU A 20 2.34 6.30 32.90
CA LEU A 20 1.15 5.52 32.53
C LEU A 20 1.44 4.01 32.46
N LYS A 21 2.59 3.63 31.88
CA LYS A 21 3.04 2.23 31.81
C LYS A 21 3.25 1.63 33.20
N ALA A 22 3.89 2.36 34.11
CA ALA A 22 4.15 1.92 35.48
C ALA A 22 2.86 1.70 36.30
N ASN A 23 1.75 2.33 35.90
CA ASN A 23 0.45 2.19 36.56
C ASN A 23 -0.38 0.99 36.07
N ILE A 24 0.11 0.23 35.08
CA ILE A 24 -0.55 -1.01 34.64
C ILE A 24 -0.39 -2.07 35.74
N THR A 25 -1.48 -2.76 36.10
CA THR A 25 -1.43 -3.82 37.12
C THR A 25 -0.81 -5.12 36.58
N ASP A 26 0.00 -5.81 37.39
CA ASP A 26 0.91 -6.87 36.91
C ASP A 26 0.33 -8.30 36.83
N VAL A 27 -0.98 -8.52 36.97
CA VAL A 27 -1.51 -9.88 37.14
C VAL A 27 -2.42 -10.32 36.00
N GLY A 28 -1.94 -11.25 35.17
CA GLY A 28 -2.73 -12.04 34.22
C GLY A 28 -3.74 -11.24 33.39
N SER A 29 -5.01 -11.65 33.38
CA SER A 29 -6.06 -10.95 32.64
C SER A 29 -6.37 -9.54 33.15
N ALA A 30 -6.02 -9.22 34.41
CA ALA A 30 -6.19 -7.88 34.96
C ALA A 30 -5.23 -6.88 34.32
N ARG A 31 -4.04 -7.33 33.89
CA ARG A 31 -3.06 -6.50 33.16
C ARG A 31 -3.64 -5.90 31.89
N LYS A 32 -4.21 -6.75 31.03
CA LYS A 32 -4.85 -6.34 29.77
C LYS A 32 -5.98 -5.32 30.00
N ARG A 33 -6.88 -5.62 30.95
CA ARG A 33 -7.99 -4.72 31.31
C ARG A 33 -7.49 -3.38 31.86
N SER A 34 -6.48 -3.40 32.71
CA SER A 34 -5.89 -2.19 33.31
C SER A 34 -5.25 -1.31 32.24
N ALA A 35 -4.41 -1.88 31.37
CA ALA A 35 -3.79 -1.14 30.26
C ALA A 35 -4.83 -0.48 29.34
N ARG A 36 -5.88 -1.23 28.97
CA ARG A 36 -6.98 -0.72 28.13
C ARG A 36 -7.74 0.42 28.84
N ALA A 37 -8.07 0.26 30.11
CA ALA A 37 -8.78 1.28 30.89
C ALA A 37 -7.93 2.56 31.06
N LEU A 38 -6.64 2.41 31.36
CA LEU A 38 -5.69 3.52 31.42
C LEU A 38 -5.59 4.25 30.08
N PHE A 39 -5.42 3.52 28.98
CA PHE A 39 -5.33 4.12 27.65
C PHE A 39 -6.61 4.88 27.28
N ASN A 40 -7.79 4.29 27.54
CA ASN A 40 -9.07 4.96 27.26
C ASN A 40 -9.27 6.25 28.04
N ARG A 41 -8.71 6.35 29.26
CA ARG A 41 -8.69 7.61 30.03
C ARG A 41 -7.65 8.58 29.47
N ALA A 42 -6.42 8.10 29.24
CA ALA A 42 -5.31 8.93 28.81
C ALA A 42 -5.52 9.53 27.41
N ARG A 43 -6.14 8.79 26.48
CA ARG A 43 -6.39 9.26 25.10
C ARG A 43 -7.26 10.51 25.01
N GLN A 44 -8.08 10.75 26.04
CA GLN A 44 -8.93 11.95 26.15
C GLN A 44 -8.21 13.11 26.84
N ALA A 45 -7.03 12.88 27.42
CA ALA A 45 -6.25 13.89 28.11
C ALA A 45 -5.42 14.74 27.13
N ASN A 46 -4.99 15.91 27.62
CA ASN A 46 -4.12 16.82 26.88
C ASN A 46 -2.82 16.14 26.40
N LEU A 47 -2.29 15.17 27.14
CA LEU A 47 -1.13 14.38 26.73
C LEU A 47 -1.29 13.84 25.31
N PHE A 48 -2.36 13.09 25.04
CA PHE A 48 -2.56 12.47 23.75
C PHE A 48 -2.90 13.49 22.67
N GLN A 49 -3.81 14.43 22.95
CA GLN A 49 -4.25 15.38 21.93
C GLN A 49 -3.17 16.39 21.55
N LYS A 50 -2.44 16.94 22.53
CA LYS A 50 -1.50 18.04 22.29
C LYS A 50 -0.06 17.58 22.09
N LYS A 51 0.34 16.44 22.65
CA LYS A 51 1.72 15.93 22.52
C LYS A 51 1.76 14.78 21.52
N VAL A 52 1.13 13.64 21.82
CA VAL A 52 1.24 12.42 21.00
C VAL A 52 0.69 12.59 19.58
N ILE A 53 -0.59 12.96 19.43
CA ILE A 53 -1.24 13.11 18.12
C ILE A 53 -0.62 14.26 17.34
N SER A 54 -0.24 15.35 18.01
CA SER A 54 0.45 16.48 17.36
C SER A 54 1.78 16.04 16.76
N THR A 55 2.61 15.33 17.52
CA THR A 55 3.90 14.80 17.04
C THR A 55 3.69 13.79 15.90
N LEU A 56 2.76 12.83 16.05
CA LEU A 56 2.44 11.89 14.97
C LEU A 56 1.97 12.63 13.71
N SER A 57 1.10 13.63 13.86
CA SER A 57 0.58 14.41 12.73
C SER A 57 1.70 15.12 11.95
N GLY A 58 2.80 15.47 12.62
CA GLY A 58 4.00 16.05 11.99
C GLY A 58 4.82 15.06 11.16
N MET A 59 4.67 13.75 11.36
CA MET A 59 5.46 12.72 10.65
C MET A 59 5.02 12.51 9.20
N ASN A 60 3.79 12.87 8.83
CA ASN A 60 3.22 12.62 7.49
C ASN A 60 2.78 13.93 6.80
N GLY A 61 3.65 14.94 6.87
CA GLY A 61 3.46 16.23 6.23
C GLY A 61 2.25 17.02 6.74
N ARG A 62 1.81 18.00 5.96
CA ARG A 62 0.78 18.98 6.39
C ARG A 62 -0.65 18.43 6.42
N SER A 63 -0.89 17.29 5.79
CA SER A 63 -2.25 16.78 5.55
C SER A 63 -2.73 15.77 6.60
N GLN A 64 -1.90 15.44 7.60
CA GLN A 64 -2.28 14.61 8.76
C GLN A 64 -2.98 13.31 8.34
N ARG A 65 -2.49 12.67 7.27
CA ARG A 65 -3.13 11.51 6.66
C ARG A 65 -2.81 10.23 7.45
N CYS A 66 -3.74 9.28 7.38
CA CYS A 66 -3.56 7.93 7.90
C CYS A 66 -2.26 7.32 7.36
N PHE A 67 -1.42 6.78 8.24
CA PHE A 67 -0.12 6.21 7.87
C PHE A 67 -0.24 4.92 7.03
N TYR A 68 -1.40 4.26 7.10
CA TYR A 68 -1.70 3.08 6.29
C TYR A 68 -2.22 3.48 4.89
N CYS A 69 -3.43 4.04 4.79
CA CYS A 69 -4.03 4.29 3.47
C CYS A 69 -3.55 5.57 2.77
N LEU A 70 -3.01 6.54 3.51
CA LEU A 70 -2.62 7.89 3.04
C LEU A 70 -3.74 8.74 2.41
N SER A 71 -4.96 8.19 2.31
CA SER A 71 -6.15 8.83 1.75
C SER A 71 -6.93 9.59 2.83
N ASP A 72 -7.41 8.88 3.85
CA ASP A 72 -8.20 9.48 4.92
C ASP A 72 -7.36 10.29 5.92
N ARG A 73 -8.04 11.18 6.64
CA ARG A 73 -7.45 11.86 7.79
C ARG A 73 -7.14 10.85 8.89
N GLY A 74 -5.91 10.88 9.39
CA GLY A 74 -5.51 10.20 10.60
C GLY A 74 -6.22 10.83 11.79
N SER A 75 -7.09 10.07 12.47
CA SER A 75 -7.98 10.59 13.50
C SER A 75 -7.80 9.88 14.85
N ALA A 76 -7.05 8.78 14.88
CA ALA A 76 -6.83 8.00 16.07
C ALA A 76 -5.40 7.48 16.14
N VAL A 77 -4.94 7.23 17.36
CA VAL A 77 -3.72 6.47 17.63
C VAL A 77 -4.08 4.99 17.57
N ASP A 78 -3.51 4.28 16.61
CA ASP A 78 -3.44 2.82 16.55
C ASP A 78 -2.20 2.33 17.32
N HIS A 79 -2.33 1.15 17.92
CA HIS A 79 -1.22 0.41 18.48
C HIS A 79 -0.79 -0.63 17.46
N TYR A 80 0.42 -0.51 16.90
CA TYR A 80 0.92 -1.48 15.93
C TYR A 80 0.83 -2.91 16.48
N ARG A 81 1.39 -3.15 17.68
CA ARG A 81 1.09 -4.30 18.56
C ARG A 81 -0.13 -4.00 19.42
N PRO A 82 -1.26 -4.73 19.25
CA PRO A 82 -2.48 -4.49 20.03
C PRO A 82 -2.25 -4.62 21.54
N ILE A 83 -2.91 -3.76 22.33
CA ILE A 83 -2.87 -3.82 23.80
C ILE A 83 -3.31 -5.21 24.34
N ASP A 84 -4.21 -5.90 23.63
CA ASP A 84 -4.68 -7.22 24.05
C ASP A 84 -3.59 -8.30 23.94
N ASP A 85 -2.59 -8.09 23.07
CA ASP A 85 -1.47 -9.01 22.84
C ASP A 85 -0.28 -8.61 23.70
N ASP A 86 0.06 -7.32 23.70
CA ASP A 86 1.18 -6.75 24.46
C ASP A 86 0.75 -5.49 25.24
N PRO A 87 0.27 -5.67 26.48
CA PRO A 87 -0.08 -4.55 27.36
C PRO A 87 1.11 -3.63 27.68
N ASP A 88 2.34 -4.13 27.65
CA ASP A 88 3.53 -3.37 28.00
C ASP A 88 3.94 -2.39 26.89
N ALA A 89 3.53 -2.69 25.65
CA ALA A 89 3.66 -1.79 24.51
C ALA A 89 2.53 -0.75 24.40
N ALA A 90 1.52 -0.78 25.29
CA ALA A 90 0.36 0.12 25.23
C ALA A 90 0.72 1.62 25.38
N PHE A 91 1.83 1.91 26.05
CA PHE A 91 2.39 3.26 26.24
C PHE A 91 3.81 3.40 25.70
N ASN A 92 4.19 2.55 24.74
CA ASN A 92 5.44 2.74 24.02
C ASN A 92 5.19 3.65 22.81
N TRP A 93 5.95 4.75 22.71
CA TRP A 93 5.91 5.67 21.59
C TRP A 93 6.11 4.98 20.24
N ASP A 94 7.07 4.04 20.18
CA ASP A 94 7.38 3.32 18.95
C ASP A 94 6.24 2.41 18.46
N ASN A 95 5.32 2.08 19.36
CA ASN A 95 4.15 1.28 19.06
C ASN A 95 2.97 2.11 18.50
N TYR A 96 3.09 3.44 18.42
CA TYR A 96 2.00 4.31 17.99
C TYR A 96 2.04 4.62 16.49
N ILE A 97 0.88 4.52 15.85
CA ILE A 97 0.64 4.83 14.45
C ILE A 97 -0.58 5.75 14.35
N LEU A 98 -0.50 6.80 13.54
CA LEU A 98 -1.68 7.64 13.26
C LEU A 98 -2.51 6.99 12.15
N ALA A 99 -3.73 6.57 12.48
CA ALA A 99 -4.60 5.84 11.56
C ALA A 99 -5.98 6.49 11.47
N CYS A 100 -6.66 6.31 10.33
CA CYS A 100 -8.08 6.63 10.20
C CYS A 100 -8.93 5.56 10.90
N SER A 101 -10.22 5.85 11.11
CA SER A 101 -11.14 4.92 11.78
C SER A 101 -11.32 3.60 11.03
N VAL A 102 -11.30 3.63 9.69
CA VAL A 102 -11.46 2.43 8.85
C VAL A 102 -10.26 1.50 9.03
N CYS A 103 -9.04 1.98 8.75
CA CYS A 103 -7.84 1.16 8.91
C CYS A 103 -7.63 0.68 10.36
N ASN A 104 -7.88 1.54 11.36
CA ASN A 104 -7.69 1.19 12.77
C ASN A 104 -8.76 0.22 13.29
N SER A 105 -10.05 0.55 13.13
CA SER A 105 -11.13 -0.14 13.84
C SER A 105 -11.81 -1.24 13.02
N SER A 106 -11.92 -1.06 11.71
CA SER A 106 -12.63 -2.00 10.82
C SER A 106 -11.68 -3.05 10.26
N GLU A 107 -10.56 -2.60 9.69
CA GLU A 107 -9.61 -3.48 8.99
C GLU A 107 -8.63 -4.13 9.97
N LYS A 108 -7.65 -3.37 10.47
CA LYS A 108 -6.60 -3.92 11.33
C LYS A 108 -7.20 -4.41 12.63
N ASN A 109 -7.97 -3.57 13.30
CA ASN A 109 -8.60 -3.84 14.58
C ASN A 109 -7.59 -4.45 15.58
N LYS A 110 -7.81 -5.69 16.01
CA LYS A 110 -6.92 -6.44 16.91
C LYS A 110 -5.96 -7.37 16.18
N ALA A 111 -5.93 -7.37 14.86
CA ALA A 111 -5.07 -8.25 14.10
C ALA A 111 -3.60 -7.85 14.26
N PHE A 112 -2.79 -8.84 14.64
CA PHE A 112 -1.34 -8.74 14.67
C PHE A 112 -0.74 -10.07 14.17
N PRO A 113 -0.81 -10.31 12.85
CA PRO A 113 -0.34 -11.56 12.28
C PRO A 113 1.18 -11.68 12.46
N VAL A 114 1.64 -12.89 12.77
CA VAL A 114 3.05 -13.27 12.91
C VAL A 114 3.32 -14.51 12.07
N ASP A 115 4.56 -14.69 11.65
CA ASP A 115 5.00 -15.92 10.96
C ASP A 115 5.29 -17.05 11.95
N GLU A 116 5.70 -18.21 11.42
CA GLU A 116 6.08 -19.41 12.20
C GLU A 116 7.20 -19.14 13.22
N ALA A 117 8.05 -18.14 12.98
CA ALA A 117 9.11 -17.71 13.89
C ALA A 117 8.66 -16.64 14.90
N GLY A 118 7.37 -16.28 14.91
CA GLY A 118 6.81 -15.25 15.78
C GLY A 118 7.14 -13.82 15.34
N LYS A 119 7.68 -13.61 14.14
CA LYS A 119 8.00 -12.27 13.63
C LYS A 119 6.74 -11.64 13.00
N PRO A 120 6.44 -10.35 13.26
CA PRO A 120 5.26 -9.68 12.70
C PRO A 120 5.24 -9.74 11.17
N THR A 121 4.08 -10.01 10.57
CA THR A 121 3.89 -9.98 9.11
C THR A 121 3.04 -8.79 8.68
N LEU A 122 2.43 -8.04 9.61
CA LEU A 122 1.86 -6.74 9.27
C LEU A 122 2.98 -5.72 9.06
N LEU A 123 2.98 -4.96 7.97
CA LEU A 123 4.01 -3.98 7.69
C LEU A 123 3.92 -2.76 8.62
N ASN A 124 5.04 -2.42 9.28
CA ASN A 124 5.19 -1.15 10.01
C ASN A 124 5.96 -0.15 9.13
N PRO A 125 5.32 0.94 8.65
CA PRO A 125 5.98 1.92 7.78
C PRO A 125 7.14 2.67 8.46
N VAL A 126 7.28 2.56 9.78
CA VAL A 126 8.36 3.16 10.56
C VAL A 126 9.58 2.25 10.64
N ASP A 127 9.44 0.93 10.41
CA ASP A 127 10.53 -0.04 10.52
C ASP A 127 11.11 -0.46 9.16
N VAL A 128 10.26 -0.57 8.14
CA VAL A 128 10.67 -0.89 6.75
C VAL A 128 10.13 0.11 5.72
N ASP A 129 10.76 0.17 4.53
CA ASP A 129 10.20 0.87 3.37
C ASP A 129 9.02 0.07 2.80
N PRO A 130 7.78 0.62 2.80
CA PRO A 130 6.63 -0.09 2.26
C PRO A 130 6.74 -0.46 0.78
N HIS A 131 7.49 0.29 -0.04
CA HIS A 131 7.59 0.02 -1.48
C HIS A 131 8.35 -1.28 -1.79
N ALA A 132 9.21 -1.72 -0.87
CA ALA A 132 9.86 -3.03 -0.93
C ALA A 132 8.92 -4.20 -0.58
N TYR A 133 7.64 -3.95 -0.34
CA TYR A 133 6.65 -5.00 -0.05
C TYR A 133 5.34 -4.78 -0.77
N LEU A 134 5.00 -3.54 -1.15
CA LEU A 134 3.70 -3.16 -1.71
C LEU A 134 3.86 -2.63 -3.14
N PRO A 135 4.10 -3.50 -4.13
CA PRO A 135 4.21 -3.11 -5.52
C PRO A 135 2.85 -2.67 -6.02
N LEU A 136 2.82 -1.60 -6.82
CA LEU A 136 1.60 -0.91 -7.23
C LEU A 136 1.50 -0.88 -8.75
N ASN A 137 0.40 -1.35 -9.34
CA ASN A 137 0.19 -1.22 -10.79
C ASN A 137 -0.32 0.18 -11.20
N LYS A 138 -0.39 0.42 -12.51
CA LYS A 138 -0.80 1.72 -13.09
C LYS A 138 -2.24 2.12 -12.76
N ILE A 139 -3.11 1.16 -12.45
CA ILE A 139 -4.51 1.43 -12.07
C ILE A 139 -4.67 1.69 -10.55
N GLY A 140 -3.60 1.58 -9.77
CA GLY A 140 -3.59 1.88 -8.35
C GLY A 140 -3.88 0.69 -7.44
N GLU A 141 -3.85 -0.55 -7.93
CA GLU A 141 -3.95 -1.74 -7.09
C GLU A 141 -2.56 -2.20 -6.62
N PHE A 142 -2.46 -2.55 -5.34
CA PHE A 142 -1.28 -3.25 -4.87
C PHE A 142 -1.33 -4.71 -5.33
N LEU A 143 -0.21 -5.27 -5.78
CA LEU A 143 -0.19 -6.65 -6.25
C LEU A 143 -0.17 -7.62 -5.07
N TRP A 144 -1.09 -8.59 -5.10
CA TRP A 144 -1.15 -9.73 -4.20
C TRP A 144 -0.22 -10.82 -4.67
N PHE A 145 0.48 -11.57 -3.80
CA PHE A 145 1.34 -12.71 -4.18
C PHE A 145 0.67 -14.08 -3.95
N ASP A 146 0.58 -14.93 -4.97
CA ASP A 146 0.11 -16.32 -4.80
C ASP A 146 1.17 -17.19 -4.10
N GLU A 147 0.75 -18.25 -3.40
CA GLU A 147 1.67 -19.21 -2.78
C GLU A 147 2.36 -20.12 -3.83
N GLU A 148 3.70 -20.22 -3.81
CA GLU A 148 4.48 -21.24 -4.52
C GLU A 148 5.19 -22.18 -3.51
N THR A 149 5.40 -23.43 -3.91
CA THR A 149 5.88 -24.50 -3.02
C THR A 149 7.39 -24.52 -2.82
N ASP A 150 8.17 -23.92 -3.72
CA ASP A 150 9.64 -24.06 -3.78
C ASP A 150 10.38 -22.73 -3.53
N GLU A 151 9.93 -21.98 -2.52
CA GLU A 151 10.50 -20.67 -2.20
C GLU A 151 11.60 -20.68 -1.16
N THR A 152 12.53 -19.73 -1.31
CA THR A 152 13.45 -19.42 -0.23
C THR A 152 12.71 -18.79 0.95
N PRO A 153 13.23 -18.93 2.18
CA PRO A 153 12.61 -18.33 3.37
C PRO A 153 12.38 -16.81 3.25
N GLU A 154 13.27 -16.11 2.55
CA GLU A 154 13.20 -14.66 2.37
C GLU A 154 12.06 -14.28 1.40
N VAL A 155 11.87 -15.03 0.31
CA VAL A 155 10.74 -14.86 -0.62
C VAL A 155 9.42 -15.12 0.11
N LYS A 156 9.34 -16.22 0.86
CA LYS A 156 8.18 -16.56 1.70
C LYS A 156 7.86 -15.43 2.69
N ARG A 157 8.89 -14.83 3.30
CA ARG A 157 8.75 -13.72 4.24
C ARG A 157 8.19 -12.46 3.58
N VAL A 158 8.78 -12.02 2.47
CA VAL A 158 8.36 -10.83 1.75
C VAL A 158 6.90 -10.96 1.29
N ARG A 159 6.54 -12.11 0.72
CA ARG A 159 5.14 -12.43 0.40
C ARG A 159 4.24 -12.37 1.61
N SER A 160 4.62 -13.05 2.69
CA SER A 160 3.80 -13.14 3.90
C SER A 160 3.51 -11.73 4.44
N VAL A 161 4.51 -10.85 4.40
CA VAL A 161 4.36 -9.45 4.81
C VAL A 161 3.42 -8.68 3.89
N ASN A 162 3.61 -8.76 2.57
CA ASN A 162 2.71 -8.12 1.59
C ASN A 162 1.25 -8.57 1.79
N ASN A 163 1.00 -9.88 1.71
CA ASN A 163 -0.35 -10.43 1.73
C ASN A 163 -1.06 -10.16 3.05
N ALA A 164 -0.36 -10.31 4.19
CA ALA A 164 -0.92 -9.97 5.49
C ALA A 164 -1.27 -8.48 5.57
N THR A 165 -0.39 -7.61 5.08
CA THR A 165 -0.63 -6.16 5.07
C THR A 165 -1.84 -5.79 4.23
N LEU A 166 -1.95 -6.31 3.00
CA LEU A 166 -3.09 -6.05 2.12
C LEU A 166 -4.40 -6.56 2.73
N LYS A 167 -4.39 -7.77 3.29
CA LYS A 167 -5.55 -8.41 3.92
C LYS A 167 -6.03 -7.67 5.16
N TYR A 168 -5.13 -7.39 6.10
CA TYR A 168 -5.50 -6.85 7.40
C TYR A 168 -5.65 -5.34 7.41
N LEU A 169 -5.17 -4.62 6.39
CA LEU A 169 -5.42 -3.18 6.24
C LEU A 169 -6.46 -2.85 5.16
N GLY A 170 -6.96 -3.86 4.44
CA GLY A 170 -7.99 -3.71 3.41
C GLY A 170 -7.57 -2.76 2.27
N LEU A 171 -6.27 -2.65 1.95
CA LEU A 171 -5.76 -1.57 1.08
C LEU A 171 -6.26 -1.65 -0.37
N ASN A 172 -6.75 -2.82 -0.80
CA ASN A 172 -7.38 -3.06 -2.10
C ASN A 172 -8.89 -3.33 -2.01
N GLU A 173 -9.47 -3.41 -0.81
CA GLU A 173 -10.90 -3.73 -0.65
C GLU A 173 -11.80 -2.53 -1.00
N TYR A 174 -11.25 -1.32 -0.90
CA TYR A 174 -11.96 -0.08 -1.17
C TYR A 174 -11.59 0.47 -2.55
N GLN A 175 -12.56 0.49 -3.46
CA GLN A 175 -12.38 1.00 -4.83
C GLN A 175 -11.90 2.45 -4.87
N ASP A 176 -12.34 3.29 -3.92
CA ASP A 176 -11.87 4.68 -3.82
C ASP A 176 -10.36 4.75 -3.56
N LEU A 177 -9.80 3.87 -2.73
CA LEU A 177 -8.37 3.83 -2.46
C LEU A 177 -7.56 3.44 -3.70
N ILE A 178 -8.08 2.49 -4.49
CA ILE A 178 -7.48 2.08 -5.77
C ILE A 178 -7.53 3.26 -6.75
N HIS A 179 -8.71 3.86 -6.92
CA HIS A 179 -8.94 4.96 -7.84
C HIS A 179 -8.08 6.20 -7.51
N GLU A 180 -7.93 6.54 -6.22
CA GLU A 180 -7.08 7.66 -5.81
C GLU A 180 -5.59 7.41 -6.11
N ARG A 181 -5.10 6.17 -5.91
CA ARG A 181 -3.73 5.80 -6.28
C ARG A 181 -3.53 5.81 -7.79
N GLY A 182 -4.48 5.30 -8.57
CA GLY A 182 -4.45 5.38 -10.03
C GLY A 182 -4.51 6.82 -10.54
N SER A 183 -5.31 7.68 -9.91
CA SER A 183 -5.35 9.11 -10.22
C SER A 183 -4.02 9.79 -9.92
N ALA A 184 -3.38 9.46 -8.80
CA ALA A 184 -2.05 9.94 -8.47
C ALA A 184 -1.00 9.46 -9.49
N TRP A 185 -1.10 8.21 -9.96
CA TRP A 185 -0.24 7.67 -11.01
C TRP A 185 -0.31 8.53 -12.28
N VAL A 186 -1.51 8.72 -12.83
CA VAL A 186 -1.75 9.53 -14.04
C VAL A 186 -1.29 10.99 -13.85
N MET A 187 -1.52 11.54 -12.65
CA MET A 187 -1.06 12.88 -12.30
C MET A 187 0.47 12.99 -12.40
N ILE A 188 1.21 12.02 -11.86
CA ILE A 188 2.68 12.03 -11.89
C ILE A 188 3.21 11.85 -13.32
N GLU A 189 2.65 10.90 -14.08
CA GLU A 189 3.01 10.70 -15.50
C GLU A 189 2.82 11.96 -16.35
N THR A 190 1.87 12.81 -15.97
CA THR A 190 1.62 14.09 -16.64
C THR A 190 2.56 15.17 -16.13
N LEU A 191 2.58 15.37 -14.81
CA LEU A 191 3.20 16.53 -14.17
C LEU A 191 4.72 16.44 -14.09
N LEU A 192 5.30 15.27 -13.84
CA LEU A 192 6.74 15.15 -13.70
C LEU A 192 7.49 15.49 -15.01
N PRO A 193 7.08 14.99 -16.20
CA PRO A 193 7.66 15.45 -17.46
C PRO A 193 7.43 16.94 -17.71
N MET A 194 6.30 17.51 -17.29
CA MET A 194 6.09 18.96 -17.39
C MET A 194 7.09 19.72 -16.51
N LEU A 195 7.37 19.24 -15.30
CA LEU A 195 8.34 19.86 -14.42
C LEU A 195 9.71 20.00 -15.10
N THR A 196 10.21 18.95 -15.74
CA THR A 196 11.52 18.97 -16.43
C THR A 196 11.63 20.00 -17.55
N ARG A 197 10.51 20.50 -18.06
CA ARG A 197 10.43 21.48 -19.17
C ARG A 197 10.19 22.91 -18.71
N ASN A 198 9.99 23.14 -17.41
CA ASN A 198 9.69 24.45 -16.84
C ASN A 198 10.72 24.76 -15.74
N THR A 199 11.16 26.01 -15.63
CA THR A 199 12.15 26.44 -14.61
C THR A 199 11.67 27.60 -13.75
N ASP A 200 10.40 27.97 -13.87
CA ASP A 200 9.81 29.19 -13.34
C ASP A 200 8.79 28.90 -12.22
N GLN A 201 7.88 29.84 -11.96
CA GLN A 201 6.80 29.68 -10.99
C GLN A 201 5.97 28.42 -11.25
N ARG A 202 5.78 28.02 -12.51
CA ARG A 202 5.00 26.83 -12.85
C ARG A 202 5.69 25.57 -12.36
N ALA A 203 7.02 25.51 -12.45
CA ALA A 203 7.81 24.40 -11.90
C ALA A 203 7.65 24.29 -10.38
N ALA A 204 7.64 25.42 -9.67
CA ALA A 204 7.43 25.44 -8.22
C ALA A 204 6.04 24.92 -7.82
N GLU A 205 4.99 25.29 -8.58
CA GLU A 205 3.62 24.79 -8.38
C GLU A 205 3.52 23.28 -8.63
N ILE A 206 4.14 22.80 -9.71
CA ILE A 206 4.16 21.36 -10.04
C ILE A 206 4.85 20.57 -8.93
N LYS A 207 6.04 21.01 -8.50
CA LYS A 207 6.76 20.38 -7.40
C LYS A 207 5.88 20.31 -6.15
N LYS A 208 5.23 21.42 -5.79
CA LYS A 208 4.32 21.48 -4.64
C LYS A 208 3.21 20.44 -4.74
N MET A 209 2.55 20.31 -5.91
CA MET A 209 1.50 19.30 -6.12
C MET A 209 2.02 17.87 -5.95
N LEU A 210 3.22 17.58 -6.45
CA LEU A 210 3.85 16.26 -6.36
C LEU A 210 4.29 15.91 -4.92
N THR A 211 4.63 16.91 -4.09
CA THR A 211 5.23 16.66 -2.76
C THR A 211 4.30 16.92 -1.57
N GLU A 212 3.23 17.71 -1.69
CA GLU A 212 2.39 18.07 -0.54
C GLU A 212 1.29 17.03 -0.21
N SER A 213 0.90 16.20 -1.19
CA SER A 213 -0.03 15.09 -0.96
C SER A 213 0.75 13.82 -0.63
N PRO A 214 0.62 13.24 0.58
CA PRO A 214 1.31 12.01 0.94
C PRO A 214 0.97 10.84 0.03
N LEU A 215 -0.27 10.78 -0.49
CA LEU A 215 -0.66 9.75 -1.44
C LEU A 215 0.09 9.90 -2.76
N VAL A 216 0.14 11.11 -3.32
CA VAL A 216 0.88 11.38 -4.57
C VAL A 216 2.37 11.13 -4.36
N LEU A 217 2.93 11.61 -3.23
CA LEU A 217 4.31 11.37 -2.88
C LEU A 217 4.60 9.87 -2.72
N SER A 218 3.67 9.06 -2.20
CA SER A 218 3.80 7.61 -2.11
C SER A 218 3.89 6.95 -3.48
N VAL A 219 3.04 7.35 -4.43
CA VAL A 219 3.07 6.79 -5.78
C VAL A 219 4.36 7.23 -6.50
N LEU A 220 4.79 8.48 -6.32
CA LEU A 220 6.06 8.95 -6.86
C LEU A 220 7.25 8.21 -6.23
N ALA A 221 7.22 7.97 -4.93
CA ALA A 221 8.24 7.19 -4.22
C ALA A 221 8.34 5.77 -4.76
N PHE A 222 7.21 5.12 -5.01
CA PHE A 222 7.18 3.83 -5.68
C PHE A 222 7.79 3.88 -7.09
N MET A 223 7.44 4.88 -7.91
CA MET A 223 8.03 5.03 -9.25
C MET A 223 9.55 5.25 -9.21
N VAL A 224 10.04 6.08 -8.29
CA VAL A 224 11.47 6.31 -8.07
C VAL A 224 12.17 5.05 -7.55
N HIS A 225 11.49 4.27 -6.71
CA HIS A 225 11.96 2.97 -6.24
C HIS A 225 12.13 2.00 -7.42
N ILE A 226 11.14 1.92 -8.32
CA ILE A 226 11.24 1.12 -9.55
C ILE A 226 12.41 1.59 -10.41
N TYR A 227 12.51 2.90 -10.67
CA TYR A 227 13.61 3.47 -11.44
C TYR A 227 15.00 3.09 -10.89
N SER A 228 15.14 3.08 -9.56
CA SER A 228 16.43 2.89 -8.90
C SER A 228 16.82 1.42 -8.71
N ASN A 229 15.83 0.53 -8.59
CA ASN A 229 16.07 -0.85 -8.16
C ASN A 229 15.67 -1.88 -9.21
N HIS A 230 14.59 -1.68 -9.97
CA HIS A 230 14.05 -2.69 -10.87
C HIS A 230 15.06 -3.09 -11.96
N SER A 231 15.05 -4.36 -12.38
CA SER A 231 15.91 -4.86 -13.46
C SER A 231 15.58 -4.21 -14.80
N GLU A 232 14.30 -4.00 -15.06
CA GLU A 232 13.75 -3.43 -16.30
C GLU A 232 12.86 -2.22 -16.02
N PRO A 233 13.42 -1.10 -15.49
CA PRO A 233 12.62 0.04 -15.04
C PRO A 233 11.95 0.79 -16.20
N LEU A 234 12.56 0.75 -17.38
CA LEU A 234 12.03 1.37 -18.60
C LEU A 234 10.71 0.72 -19.05
N GLU A 235 10.62 -0.61 -18.96
CA GLU A 235 9.42 -1.35 -19.34
C GLU A 235 8.25 -1.02 -18.39
N TYR A 236 8.54 -1.01 -17.09
CA TYR A 236 7.52 -0.73 -16.08
C TYR A 236 6.99 0.71 -16.15
N LEU A 237 7.90 1.69 -16.19
CA LEU A 237 7.57 3.12 -16.12
C LEU A 237 7.20 3.71 -17.49
N GLY A 238 7.65 3.09 -18.58
CA GLY A 238 7.62 3.68 -19.91
C GLY A 238 8.68 4.77 -20.10
N GLU A 239 9.04 5.01 -21.37
CA GLU A 239 10.14 5.91 -21.76
C GLU A 239 9.99 7.34 -21.26
N ARG A 240 8.77 7.88 -21.33
CA ARG A 240 8.49 9.27 -20.95
C ARG A 240 8.73 9.52 -19.45
N LEU A 241 8.23 8.64 -18.60
CA LEU A 241 8.36 8.77 -17.15
C LEU A 241 9.78 8.42 -16.69
N TYR A 242 10.37 7.36 -17.26
CA TYR A 242 11.76 6.98 -17.01
C TYR A 242 12.71 8.16 -17.25
N ARG A 243 12.61 8.82 -18.40
CA ARG A 243 13.41 10.01 -18.72
C ARG A 243 13.12 11.17 -17.76
N ALA A 244 11.86 11.42 -17.43
CA ALA A 244 11.52 12.52 -16.53
C ALA A 244 12.08 12.34 -15.12
N ILE A 245 12.17 11.11 -14.60
CA ILE A 245 12.85 10.81 -13.34
C ILE A 245 14.36 10.99 -13.48
N ALA A 246 14.96 10.50 -14.58
CA ALA A 246 16.39 10.66 -14.85
C ALA A 246 16.81 12.14 -14.98
N ASP A 247 15.99 12.96 -15.63
CA ASP A 247 16.21 14.39 -15.86
C ASP A 247 15.87 15.25 -14.62
N CYS A 248 15.23 14.68 -13.59
CA CYS A 248 14.92 15.34 -12.33
C CYS A 248 15.43 14.53 -11.13
N PRO A 249 16.76 14.46 -10.92
CA PRO A 249 17.35 13.69 -9.83
C PRO A 249 16.93 14.17 -8.43
N GLU A 250 16.41 15.40 -8.31
CA GLU A 250 15.81 15.89 -7.07
C GLU A 250 14.62 15.06 -6.60
N THR A 251 13.92 14.35 -7.49
CA THR A 251 12.82 13.46 -7.13
C THR A 251 13.26 12.43 -6.08
N GLN A 252 14.46 11.87 -6.21
CA GLN A 252 15.04 10.95 -5.23
C GLN A 252 15.15 11.59 -3.83
N LYS A 253 15.51 12.87 -3.76
CA LYS A 253 15.61 13.61 -2.49
C LYS A 253 14.24 13.92 -1.87
N TRP A 254 13.17 13.96 -2.67
CA TRP A 254 11.82 14.24 -2.16
C TRP A 254 11.18 13.02 -1.53
N VAL A 255 11.46 11.83 -2.07
CA VAL A 255 10.76 10.61 -1.69
C VAL A 255 11.40 9.88 -0.52
N ASP A 256 12.72 9.98 -0.35
CA ASP A 256 13.44 9.58 0.87
C ASP A 256 14.92 10.03 0.76
N PRO A 257 15.46 10.84 1.69
CA PRO A 257 16.89 11.15 1.73
C PRO A 257 17.79 9.93 1.99
N GLU A 258 17.24 8.86 2.57
CA GLU A 258 17.94 7.64 3.01
C GLU A 258 17.53 6.39 2.21
N LEU A 259 16.95 6.53 1.01
CA LEU A 259 16.50 5.45 0.10
C LEU A 259 17.64 4.47 -0.26
N ARG A 260 18.02 3.66 0.72
CA ARG A 260 19.00 2.57 0.74
C ARG A 260 18.60 1.61 1.85
N SER A 261 17.35 1.15 1.84
CA SER A 261 16.96 0.06 2.74
C SER A 261 17.19 -1.27 2.02
N ARG A 262 17.87 -2.21 2.67
CA ARG A 262 18.01 -3.65 2.38
C ARG A 262 17.91 -4.09 0.89
N PRO A 263 19.04 -4.12 0.15
CA PRO A 263 19.09 -4.57 -1.25
C PRO A 263 18.51 -5.97 -1.50
N GLU A 264 18.56 -6.85 -0.49
CA GLU A 264 18.07 -8.23 -0.60
C GLU A 264 16.55 -8.33 -0.72
N GLU A 265 15.80 -7.59 0.12
CA GLU A 265 14.33 -7.55 0.05
C GLU A 265 13.87 -6.96 -1.29
N HIS A 266 14.62 -5.98 -1.82
CA HIS A 266 14.38 -5.37 -3.13
C HIS A 266 14.57 -6.35 -4.29
N ARG A 267 15.67 -7.11 -4.28
CA ARG A 267 15.94 -8.14 -5.30
C ARG A 267 14.82 -9.19 -5.31
N ILE A 268 14.43 -9.66 -4.13
CA ILE A 268 13.36 -10.66 -3.98
C ILE A 268 12.02 -10.14 -4.52
N MET A 269 11.71 -8.87 -4.28
CA MET A 269 10.50 -8.27 -4.84
C MET A 269 10.49 -8.24 -6.36
N GLN A 270 11.63 -7.98 -7.00
CA GLN A 270 11.71 -8.01 -8.45
C GLN A 270 11.45 -9.40 -9.01
N GLU A 271 11.99 -10.44 -8.36
CA GLU A 271 11.72 -11.83 -8.74
C GLU A 271 10.24 -12.20 -8.61
N LEU A 272 9.57 -11.67 -7.58
CA LEU A 272 8.15 -11.90 -7.34
C LEU A 272 7.23 -11.08 -8.29
N CYS A 273 7.64 -9.86 -8.67
CA CYS A 273 6.87 -8.94 -9.52
C CYS A 273 7.08 -9.19 -11.02
N GLY A 274 8.31 -9.48 -11.46
CA GLY A 274 8.65 -9.72 -12.86
C GLY A 274 7.91 -10.90 -13.47
N LYS A 275 7.44 -11.85 -12.64
CA LYS A 275 6.60 -12.97 -13.09
C LYS A 275 5.12 -12.60 -13.36
N ARG A 276 4.64 -11.41 -12.96
CA ARG A 276 3.19 -11.13 -12.83
C ARG A 276 2.72 -9.74 -13.26
N CYS A 277 3.59 -8.91 -13.84
CA CYS A 277 3.17 -7.63 -14.40
C CYS A 277 2.50 -7.86 -15.75
N VAL A 278 1.17 -7.98 -15.75
CA VAL A 278 0.38 -8.00 -16.99
C VAL A 278 0.35 -6.58 -17.57
N ASP A 279 0.84 -6.45 -18.80
CA ASP A 279 1.00 -5.16 -19.48
C ASP A 279 -0.37 -4.61 -19.94
N VAL A 280 -0.83 -3.53 -19.30
CA VAL A 280 -2.01 -2.78 -19.77
C VAL A 280 -1.50 -1.65 -20.65
N GLN A 281 -1.48 -1.87 -21.96
CA GLN A 281 -1.17 -0.83 -22.94
C GLN A 281 -2.44 -0.08 -23.32
N THR A 282 -2.55 1.18 -22.92
CA THR A 282 -3.58 2.09 -23.43
C THR A 282 -3.09 2.71 -24.73
N THR A 283 -3.67 2.29 -25.86
CA THR A 283 -3.46 2.95 -27.16
C THR A 283 -4.74 3.68 -27.59
N GLY A 284 -4.82 4.99 -27.33
CA GLY A 284 -5.96 5.83 -27.73
C GLY A 284 -7.12 5.87 -26.71
N ASP A 285 -8.34 6.16 -27.19
CA ASP A 285 -9.58 6.19 -26.39
C ASP A 285 -10.09 4.78 -26.03
N ASP A 286 -9.42 3.73 -26.51
CA ASP A 286 -9.73 2.34 -26.23
C ASP A 286 -8.76 1.76 -25.18
N HIS A 287 -9.32 1.24 -24.09
CA HIS A 287 -8.58 0.50 -23.08
C HIS A 287 -8.39 -0.95 -23.53
N CYS A 288 -7.23 -1.29 -24.10
CA CYS A 288 -6.86 -2.67 -24.40
C CYS A 288 -6.01 -3.25 -23.27
N ILE A 289 -6.37 -4.44 -22.79
CA ILE A 289 -5.56 -5.22 -21.84
C ILE A 289 -4.88 -6.32 -22.64
N HIS A 290 -3.56 -6.33 -22.67
CA HIS A 290 -2.79 -7.37 -23.31
C HIS A 290 -2.50 -8.46 -22.27
N PHE A 291 -2.97 -9.67 -22.54
CA PHE A 291 -2.60 -10.83 -21.75
C PHE A 291 -1.38 -11.48 -22.41
N GLU A 292 -0.42 -11.94 -21.62
CA GLU A 292 0.63 -12.84 -22.12
C GLU A 292 -0.01 -14.08 -22.75
N GLU A 293 0.68 -14.67 -23.73
CA GLU A 293 0.29 -15.93 -24.34
C GLU A 293 0.02 -16.95 -23.21
N ASP A 294 -1.19 -17.55 -23.18
CA ASP A 294 -1.69 -18.56 -22.22
C ASP A 294 -2.86 -18.19 -21.28
N ILE A 295 -3.60 -17.11 -21.54
CA ILE A 295 -4.83 -16.79 -20.79
C ILE A 295 -6.09 -17.09 -21.62
N SER A 296 -7.07 -17.76 -20.99
CA SER A 296 -8.39 -18.00 -21.57
C SER A 296 -9.43 -17.06 -20.95
N VAL A 297 -10.29 -16.47 -21.79
CA VAL A 297 -11.29 -15.50 -21.36
C VAL A 297 -12.69 -16.07 -21.60
N SER A 298 -13.56 -16.00 -20.58
CA SER A 298 -14.98 -16.36 -20.71
C SER A 298 -15.88 -15.21 -20.28
N THR A 299 -17.08 -15.12 -20.88
CA THR A 299 -18.09 -14.12 -20.51
C THR A 299 -19.31 -14.73 -19.87
N ARG A 300 -19.89 -14.06 -18.87
CA ARG A 300 -21.20 -14.44 -18.29
C ARG A 300 -22.17 -13.26 -18.34
N ALA A 301 -23.44 -13.52 -18.62
CA ALA A 301 -24.49 -12.51 -18.44
C ALA A 301 -24.66 -12.19 -16.94
N SER A 302 -24.64 -10.91 -16.58
CA SER A 302 -24.90 -10.48 -15.21
C SER A 302 -26.39 -10.64 -14.88
N ASN A 303 -26.69 -11.23 -13.71
CA ASN A 303 -28.06 -11.35 -13.18
C ASN A 303 -28.44 -10.18 -12.26
N ALA A 304 -27.56 -9.20 -12.05
CA ALA A 304 -27.84 -8.04 -11.22
C ALA A 304 -28.81 -7.07 -11.94
N PRO A 305 -29.85 -6.53 -11.28
CA PRO A 305 -30.84 -5.65 -11.90
C PRO A 305 -30.23 -4.41 -12.57
N GLU A 306 -29.14 -3.90 -11.99
CA GLU A 306 -28.41 -2.69 -12.40
C GLU A 306 -27.44 -2.93 -13.58
N ALA A 307 -27.24 -4.20 -13.97
CA ALA A 307 -26.27 -4.62 -14.98
C ALA A 307 -26.92 -5.30 -16.20
N LYS A 308 -28.23 -5.09 -16.41
CA LYS A 308 -28.98 -5.66 -17.53
C LYS A 308 -28.37 -5.19 -18.86
N GLY A 309 -27.73 -6.11 -19.58
CA GLY A 309 -27.02 -5.85 -20.84
C GLY A 309 -25.48 -5.79 -20.74
N LYS A 310 -24.90 -5.77 -19.54
CA LYS A 310 -23.45 -5.79 -19.32
C LYS A 310 -22.95 -7.21 -19.10
N LYS A 311 -21.83 -7.59 -19.73
CA LYS A 311 -21.19 -8.91 -19.57
C LYS A 311 -20.16 -8.85 -18.43
N LEU A 312 -20.12 -9.88 -17.61
CA LEU A 312 -18.97 -10.16 -16.73
C LEU A 312 -17.88 -10.82 -17.56
N LEU A 313 -16.64 -10.36 -17.40
CA LEU A 313 -15.48 -10.94 -18.06
C LEU A 313 -14.60 -11.60 -17.01
N HIS A 314 -14.36 -12.90 -17.17
CA HIS A 314 -13.45 -13.67 -16.33
C HIS A 314 -12.25 -14.10 -17.16
N ALA A 315 -11.05 -13.81 -16.66
CA ALA A 315 -9.81 -14.36 -17.19
C ALA A 315 -9.37 -15.54 -16.31
N TYR A 316 -8.98 -16.64 -16.95
CA TYR A 316 -8.53 -17.86 -16.29
C TYR A 316 -7.10 -18.19 -16.69
N ASN A 317 -6.32 -18.64 -15.71
CA ASN A 317 -5.02 -19.24 -15.97
C ASN A 317 -5.16 -20.69 -16.47
N ARG A 318 -4.03 -21.32 -16.87
CA ARG A 318 -3.97 -22.72 -17.33
C ARG A 318 -4.58 -23.76 -16.36
N LYS A 319 -4.74 -23.43 -15.07
CA LYS A 319 -5.34 -24.30 -14.05
C LYS A 319 -6.85 -24.04 -13.86
N GLY A 320 -7.48 -23.22 -14.69
CA GLY A 320 -8.90 -22.86 -14.60
C GLY A 320 -9.25 -21.96 -13.41
N LYS A 321 -8.26 -21.35 -12.75
CA LYS A 321 -8.48 -20.40 -11.64
C LYS A 321 -8.71 -19.01 -12.22
N VAL A 322 -9.73 -18.32 -11.73
CA VAL A 322 -10.00 -16.91 -12.08
C VAL A 322 -8.83 -16.07 -11.57
N VAL A 323 -8.17 -15.38 -12.50
CA VAL A 323 -7.07 -14.46 -12.21
C VAL A 323 -7.52 -12.99 -12.26
N PHE A 324 -8.58 -12.69 -13.03
CA PHE A 324 -9.17 -11.35 -13.09
C PHE A 324 -10.70 -11.42 -13.30
N GLN A 325 -11.44 -10.49 -12.68
CA GLN A 325 -12.89 -10.31 -12.86
C GLN A 325 -13.22 -8.85 -13.13
N PHE A 326 -13.78 -8.56 -14.31
CA PHE A 326 -14.21 -7.21 -14.68
C PHE A 326 -15.74 -7.10 -14.74
N HIS A 327 -16.24 -5.94 -14.29
CA HIS A 327 -17.65 -5.58 -14.38
C HIS A 327 -17.85 -4.44 -15.39
N GLY A 328 -18.77 -4.62 -16.33
CA GLY A 328 -19.33 -3.50 -17.09
C GLY A 328 -18.63 -3.11 -18.39
N LEU A 329 -17.81 -3.99 -18.97
CA LEU A 329 -17.16 -3.74 -20.26
C LEU A 329 -17.98 -4.29 -21.45
N GLU A 330 -17.98 -3.54 -22.56
CA GLU A 330 -18.38 -4.05 -23.88
C GLU A 330 -17.17 -4.71 -24.57
N LEU A 331 -17.35 -5.94 -25.02
CA LEU A 331 -16.33 -6.66 -25.80
C LEU A 331 -16.41 -6.21 -27.26
N VAL A 332 -15.47 -5.38 -27.69
CA VAL A 332 -15.17 -5.20 -29.11
C VAL A 332 -14.45 -6.48 -29.58
N ALA A 333 -14.85 -7.03 -30.73
CA ALA A 333 -14.50 -8.40 -31.15
C ALA A 333 -12.98 -8.71 -31.00
N PRO A 334 -12.62 -9.90 -30.48
CA PRO A 334 -11.22 -10.21 -30.24
C PRO A 334 -10.45 -10.38 -31.56
N PRO A 335 -9.10 -10.19 -31.56
CA PRO A 335 -8.26 -10.44 -32.72
C PRO A 335 -8.41 -11.88 -33.25
N SER A 336 -8.20 -12.09 -34.55
CA SER A 336 -8.43 -13.37 -35.25
C SER A 336 -7.63 -14.59 -34.74
N HIS A 337 -6.67 -14.39 -33.85
CA HIS A 337 -5.88 -15.46 -33.21
C HIS A 337 -6.42 -15.88 -31.83
N TRP A 338 -7.52 -15.28 -31.36
CA TRP A 338 -8.13 -15.61 -30.07
C TRP A 338 -9.28 -16.59 -30.27
N THR A 339 -9.32 -17.63 -29.43
CA THR A 339 -10.45 -18.56 -29.36
C THR A 339 -11.24 -18.29 -28.08
N ILE A 340 -12.50 -17.85 -28.22
CA ILE A 340 -13.45 -17.82 -27.11
C ILE A 340 -13.95 -19.26 -26.89
N GLY A 341 -13.45 -19.92 -25.84
CA GLY A 341 -13.82 -21.27 -25.48
C GLY A 341 -14.86 -21.31 -24.34
N PRO A 342 -15.66 -22.39 -24.21
CA PRO A 342 -16.43 -22.64 -23.01
C PRO A 342 -15.50 -22.79 -21.80
N ARG A 343 -16.06 -22.58 -20.59
CA ARG A 343 -15.36 -22.79 -19.31
C ARG A 343 -14.67 -24.16 -19.33
N PRO A 344 -13.37 -24.28 -18.97
CA PRO A 344 -12.78 -25.60 -18.76
C PRO A 344 -13.60 -26.28 -17.67
N ASP A 345 -14.19 -27.41 -18.03
CA ASP A 345 -15.18 -28.09 -17.21
C ASP A 345 -14.65 -28.28 -15.78
N SER A 346 -15.48 -27.89 -14.80
CA SER A 346 -15.31 -28.31 -13.43
C SER A 346 -15.47 -29.83 -13.40
N GLU A 347 -14.36 -30.56 -13.29
CA GLU A 347 -14.42 -31.92 -12.77
C GLU A 347 -15.09 -31.86 -11.38
N ILE A 348 -16.13 -32.69 -11.24
CA ILE A 348 -16.93 -32.90 -10.03
C ILE A 348 -16.09 -33.59 -8.96
#